data_AF-A0A0A0HLD2-F1
#
_entry.id   AF-A0A0A0HLD2-F1
#
_cell.length_a   1.000
_cell.length_b   1.000
_cell.length_c   1.000
_cell.angle_alpha   90.00
_cell.angle_beta   90.00
_cell.angle_gamma   90.00
#
_symmetry.space_group_name_H-M   'P 1'
#
loop_
_entity.id
_entity.type
_entity.pdbx_description
1 polymer ?
#
loop_
_entity_poly.entity_id
_entity_poly.type
_entity_poly.pdbx_seq_one_letter_code
_entity_poly.pdbx_strand_id
1 'polypeptide(L)'
;MSLPFKDESSDVVLRQFGVMFFPYHIKELSEIPRVLRPGGRFIFNRWGPLETNDFALVALETLIMKRPTCRACRRLRETVVISEQELGAANQKSLRV
;
A
#
# COMPACT_ATOMS: atom_id res chain seq x y z
N MET A 1 -9.21 15.44 6.49
CA MET A 1 -8.26 16.26 5.73
C MET A 1 -8.75 16.22 4.28
N SER A 2 -9.04 17.36 3.65
CA SER A 2 -9.61 17.38 2.29
C SER A 2 -8.51 17.55 1.25
N LEU A 3 -8.58 16.79 0.16
CA LEU A 3 -7.67 16.94 -0.97
C LEU A 3 -8.06 18.17 -1.79
N PRO A 4 -7.09 18.97 -2.29
CA PRO A 4 -7.35 20.19 -3.06
C PRO A 4 -7.74 19.88 -4.53
N PHE A 5 -8.52 18.83 -4.73
CA PHE A 5 -9.07 18.43 -6.02
C PHE A 5 -10.58 18.66 -6.02
N LYS A 6 -11.11 19.05 -7.17
CA LYS A 6 -12.57 19.15 -7.37
C LYS A 6 -13.20 17.77 -7.40
N ASP A 7 -14.50 17.73 -7.12
CA ASP A 7 -15.30 16.52 -7.30
C ASP A 7 -15.23 16.08 -8.77
N GLU A 8 -15.22 14.77 -9.01
CA GLU A 8 -15.25 14.16 -10.35
C GLU A 8 -14.17 14.73 -11.30
N SER A 9 -12.98 14.99 -10.77
CA SER A 9 -11.89 15.63 -11.51
C SER A 9 -10.90 14.64 -12.14
N SER A 10 -10.94 13.37 -11.73
CA SER A 10 -9.96 12.34 -12.12
C SER A 10 -10.63 11.08 -12.65
N ASP A 11 -10.09 10.50 -13.72
CA ASP A 11 -10.53 9.21 -14.26
C ASP A 11 -9.88 8.03 -13.52
N VAL A 12 -8.67 8.25 -13.00
CA VAL A 12 -7.88 7.26 -12.27
C VAL A 12 -7.22 7.92 -11.07
N VAL A 13 -7.32 7.27 -9.90
CA VAL A 13 -6.52 7.59 -8.72
C VAL A 13 -5.54 6.45 -8.51
N LEU A 14 -4.25 6.78 -8.46
CA LEU A 14 -3.17 5.83 -8.17
C LEU A 14 -2.55 6.14 -6.81
N ARG A 15 -2.47 5.14 -5.93
CA ARG A 15 -1.75 5.27 -4.67
C ARG A 15 -0.70 4.18 -4.52
N GLN A 16 0.57 4.59 -4.59
CA GLN A 16 1.69 3.67 -4.41
C GLN A 16 2.20 3.64 -2.98
N PHE A 17 2.22 2.47 -2.37
CA PHE A 17 2.77 2.16 -1.03
C PHE A 17 2.25 3.01 0.14
N GLY A 18 1.27 3.89 -0.07
CA GLY A 18 0.78 4.81 0.96
C GLY A 18 -0.18 4.17 1.97
N VAL A 19 -0.89 3.10 1.58
CA VAL A 19 -1.98 2.53 2.40
C VAL A 19 -1.50 1.83 3.69
N MET A 20 -0.21 1.49 3.75
CA MET A 20 0.41 0.74 4.85
C MET A 20 0.74 1.58 6.08
N PHE A 21 0.67 2.90 5.94
CA PHE A 21 1.04 3.84 7.00
C PHE A 21 -0.18 4.45 7.69
N PHE A 22 -1.39 4.01 7.34
CA PHE A 22 -2.62 4.52 7.95
C PHE A 22 -3.04 3.66 9.14
N PRO A 23 -3.32 4.28 10.31
CA PRO A 23 -3.89 3.57 11.45
C PRO A 23 -5.34 3.13 11.20
N TYR A 24 -6.07 3.78 10.28
CA TYR A 24 -7.46 3.43 9.95
C TYR A 24 -7.74 3.58 8.44
N HIS A 25 -7.62 2.52 7.66
CA HIS A 25 -7.65 2.59 6.19
C HIS A 25 -8.87 3.31 5.57
N ILE A 26 -10.04 3.26 6.21
CA ILE A 26 -11.30 3.77 5.64
C ILE A 26 -11.37 5.31 5.63
N LYS A 27 -10.91 6.00 6.70
CA LYS A 27 -11.03 7.46 6.80
C LYS A 27 -10.13 8.17 5.78
N GLU A 28 -8.97 7.61 5.49
CA GLU A 28 -7.94 8.20 4.64
C GLU A 28 -8.18 7.94 3.15
N LEU A 29 -9.13 7.07 2.81
CA LEU A 29 -9.58 6.78 1.45
C LEU A 29 -10.91 7.47 1.10
N SER A 30 -11.52 8.17 2.06
CA SER A 30 -12.84 8.83 1.89
C SER A 30 -12.91 9.88 0.78
N GLU A 31 -11.77 10.49 0.44
CA GLU A 31 -11.70 11.49 -0.65
C GLU A 31 -11.60 10.85 -2.04
N ILE A 32 -11.29 9.55 -2.13
CA ILE A 32 -11.07 8.88 -3.43
C ILE A 32 -12.37 8.79 -4.24
N PRO A 33 -13.51 8.36 -3.68
CA PRO A 33 -14.78 8.39 -4.41
C PRO A 33 -15.18 9.79 -4.86
N ARG A 34 -14.91 10.82 -4.04
CA ARG A 34 -15.27 12.21 -4.35
C ARG A 34 -14.54 12.73 -5.60
N VAL A 35 -13.24 12.45 -5.72
CA VAL A 35 -12.41 13.00 -6.81
C VAL A 35 -12.49 12.17 -8.09
N LEU A 36 -12.98 10.93 -8.02
CA LEU A 36 -13.17 10.07 -9.18
C LEU A 36 -14.44 10.45 -9.95
N ARG A 37 -14.35 10.48 -11.27
CA ARG A 37 -15.53 10.55 -12.15
C ARG A 37 -16.36 9.27 -12.03
N PRO A 38 -17.66 9.32 -12.36
CA PRO A 38 -18.48 8.12 -12.49
C PRO A 38 -17.80 7.09 -13.42
N GLY A 39 -17.60 5.87 -12.93
CA GLY A 39 -16.89 4.80 -13.65
C GLY A 39 -15.36 4.89 -13.59
N GLY A 40 -14.81 5.82 -12.81
CA GLY A 40 -13.39 5.97 -12.56
C GLY A 40 -12.77 4.78 -11.82
N ARG A 41 -11.44 4.70 -11.84
CA ARG A 41 -10.70 3.56 -11.28
C ARG A 41 -9.80 4.01 -10.14
N PHE A 42 -9.91 3.31 -9.02
CA PHE A 42 -8.89 3.40 -7.97
C PHE A 42 -7.92 2.24 -8.09
N ILE A 43 -6.63 2.55 -8.19
CA ILE A 43 -5.54 1.59 -8.24
C ILE A 43 -4.61 1.84 -7.05
N PHE A 44 -4.27 0.79 -6.32
CA PHE A 44 -3.27 0.88 -5.27
C PHE A 44 -2.40 -0.35 -5.22
N ASN A 45 -1.22 -0.18 -4.62
CA ASN A 45 -0.36 -1.28 -4.21
C ASN A 45 0.08 -1.13 -2.75
N ARG A 46 0.51 -2.24 -2.18
CA ARG A 46 1.11 -2.33 -0.85
C ARG A 46 2.16 -3.43 -0.85
N TRP A 47 3.03 -3.39 0.16
CA TRP A 47 3.79 -4.58 0.53
C TRP A 47 2.80 -5.64 1.04
N GLY A 48 2.86 -6.81 0.40
CA GLY A 48 2.24 -8.03 0.89
C GLY A 48 3.08 -8.71 1.96
N PRO A 49 2.59 -9.86 2.48
CA PRO A 49 3.38 -10.74 3.33
C PRO A 49 4.70 -11.11 2.63
N LEU A 50 5.78 -11.15 3.40
CA LEU A 50 7.12 -11.42 2.87
C LEU A 50 7.21 -12.80 2.22
N GLU A 51 6.46 -13.77 2.75
CA GLU A 51 6.37 -15.16 2.31
C GLU A 51 5.82 -15.31 0.88
N THR A 52 5.12 -14.28 0.39
CA THR A 52 4.51 -14.26 -0.95
C THR A 52 5.08 -13.16 -1.85
N ASN A 53 6.17 -12.52 -1.41
CA ASN A 53 6.80 -11.40 -2.10
C ASN A 53 8.30 -11.61 -2.24
N ASP A 54 8.68 -12.46 -3.21
CA ASP A 54 10.07 -12.84 -3.49
C ASP A 54 11.00 -11.63 -3.68
N PHE A 55 10.49 -10.56 -4.29
CA PHE A 55 11.26 -9.32 -4.47
C PHE A 55 11.61 -8.68 -3.12
N ALA A 56 10.62 -8.54 -2.23
CA ALA A 56 10.85 -8.00 -0.90
C ALA A 56 11.74 -8.92 -0.06
N LEU A 57 11.61 -10.24 -0.22
CA LEU A 57 12.42 -11.24 0.47
C LEU A 57 13.89 -11.12 0.06
N VAL A 58 14.20 -11.17 -1.24
CA VAL A 58 15.57 -11.03 -1.76
C VAL A 58 16.20 -9.70 -1.33
N ALA A 59 15.44 -8.61 -1.39
CA ALA A 59 15.91 -7.31 -0.94
C ALA A 59 16.26 -7.32 0.56
N LEU A 60 15.40 -7.89 1.40
CA LEU A 60 15.62 -7.98 2.84
C LEU A 60 16.82 -8.87 3.19
N GLU A 61 16.92 -10.06 2.58
CA GLU A 61 18.02 -10.99 2.78
C GLU A 61 19.36 -10.38 2.37
N THR A 62 19.40 -9.71 1.22
CA THR A 62 20.60 -9.01 0.74
C THR A 62 21.03 -7.91 1.71
N LEU A 63 20.07 -7.13 2.23
CA LEU A 63 20.35 -6.09 3.21
C LEU A 63 20.90 -6.66 4.52
N ILE A 64 20.32 -7.74 5.02
CA ILE A 64 20.79 -8.42 6.24
C ILE A 64 22.20 -8.98 6.02
N MET A 65 22.46 -9.64 4.89
CA MET A 65 23.77 -10.19 4.54
C MET A 65 24.85 -9.09 4.49
N LYS A 66 24.55 -7.95 3.85
CA LYS A 66 25.51 -6.85 3.72
C LYS A 66 25.66 -6.02 5.01
N ARG A 67 24.65 -6.00 5.88
CA ARG A 67 24.61 -5.16 7.09
C ARG A 67 24.04 -5.90 8.31
N PRO A 68 24.70 -6.98 8.79
CA PRO A 68 24.14 -7.86 9.83
C PRO A 68 23.94 -7.20 11.19
N THR A 69 24.72 -6.15 11.51
CA THR A 69 24.62 -5.40 12.77
C THR A 69 23.78 -4.12 12.68
N CYS A 70 23.19 -3.85 11.52
CA CYS A 70 22.38 -2.63 11.32
C CYS A 70 21.06 -2.73 12.10
N ARG A 71 20.81 -1.72 12.94
CA ARG A 71 19.61 -1.62 13.78
C ARG A 71 18.31 -1.63 12.95
N ALA A 72 18.32 -1.02 11.76
CA ALA A 72 17.19 -1.03 10.84
C ALA A 72 16.93 -2.44 10.27
N CYS A 73 17.96 -3.18 9.88
CA CYS A 73 17.85 -4.57 9.40
C CYS A 73 17.31 -5.53 10.48
N ARG A 74 17.58 -5.25 11.76
CA ARG A 74 17.05 -6.03 12.89
C ARG A 74 15.55 -5.84 13.10
N ARG A 75 15.05 -4.60 12.89
CA ARG A 75 13.64 -4.21 13.06
C ARG A 75 12.74 -4.59 11.88
N LEU A 76 13.33 -4.69 10.68
CA LEU A 76 12.61 -5.06 9.45
C LEU A 76 12.01 -6.48 9.49
N ARG A 77 12.59 -7.41 10.28
CA ARG A 77 11.99 -8.76 10.48
C ARG A 77 10.61 -8.71 11.13
N GLU A 78 10.30 -7.64 11.87
CA GLU A 78 9.05 -7.50 12.63
C GLU A 78 8.02 -6.63 11.89
N THR A 79 8.42 -5.89 10.84
CA THR A 79 7.64 -4.75 10.31
C THR A 79 6.91 -5.07 8.98
N VAL A 80 7.14 -6.21 8.34
CA VAL A 80 6.45 -6.59 7.09
C VAL A 80 5.38 -7.65 7.36
N VAL A 81 4.41 -7.31 8.20
CA VAL A 81 3.14 -8.04 8.27
C VAL A 81 2.03 -7.01 8.17
N ILE A 82 1.36 -6.99 7.03
CA ILE A 82 0.09 -6.28 6.93
C ILE A 82 -0.91 -7.33 6.44
N SER A 83 -1.95 -7.54 7.24
CA SER A 83 -2.92 -8.62 7.10
C SER A 83 -3.71 -8.52 5.79
N GLU A 84 -4.16 -9.69 5.32
CA GLU A 84 -5.01 -9.88 4.13
C GLU A 84 -6.45 -9.39 4.33
N GLN A 85 -6.80 -8.88 5.51
CA GLN A 85 -8.14 -9.09 6.05
C GLN A 85 -9.23 -8.09 5.64
N GLU A 86 -8.95 -7.11 4.78
CA GLU A 86 -10.03 -6.23 4.27
C GLU A 86 -10.14 -6.21 2.74
N LEU A 87 -9.12 -6.64 2.00
CA LEU A 87 -9.10 -6.58 0.54
C LEU A 87 -8.25 -7.74 0.02
N GLY A 88 -8.82 -8.95 -0.03
CA GLY A 88 -8.13 -10.25 -0.22
C GLY A 88 -6.96 -10.38 -1.22
N ALA A 89 -5.96 -11.16 -0.82
CA ALA A 89 -4.91 -11.89 -1.57
C ALA A 89 -4.03 -11.21 -2.65
N ALA A 90 -4.39 -10.06 -3.24
CA ALA A 90 -3.60 -9.46 -4.31
C ALA A 90 -2.84 -8.20 -3.85
N ASN A 91 -1.52 -8.18 -4.03
CA ASN A 91 -0.62 -7.05 -3.74
C ASN A 91 -0.90 -5.79 -4.59
N GLN A 92 -1.65 -5.98 -5.67
CA GLN A 92 -2.15 -4.94 -6.56
C GLN A 92 -3.65 -5.15 -6.77
N LYS A 93 -4.45 -4.11 -6.52
CA LYS A 93 -5.89 -4.16 -6.79
C LYS A 93 -6.33 -2.93 -7.56
N SER A 94 -7.27 -3.16 -8.46
CA SER A 94 -8.08 -2.11 -9.05
C SER A 94 -9.53 -2.27 -8.61
N LEU A 95 -10.12 -1.21 -8.08
CA LEU A 95 -11.54 -1.15 -7.75
C LEU A 95 -12.22 -0.22 -8.76
N ARG A 96 -13.38 -0.64 -9.28
CA ARG A 96 -14.33 0.31 -9.87
C ARG A 96 -15.08 0.94 -8.70
N VAL A 97 -15.06 2.26 -8.65
CA VAL A 97 -15.85 3.05 -7.71
C VAL A 97 -17.11 3.50 -8.40
#